data_AF-A0A0C3JM17-F1
#
_entry.id   AF-A0A0C3JM17-F1
#
_cell.length_a   1.000
_cell.length_b   1.000
_cell.length_c   1.000
_cell.angle_alpha   90.00
_cell.angle_beta   90.00
_cell.angle_gamma   90.00
#
_symmetry.space_group_name_H-M   'P 1'
#
loop_
_entity.id
_entity.type
_entity.pdbx_description
1 polymer ?
#
loop_
_entity_poly.entity_id
_entity_poly.type
_entity_poly.pdbx_seq_one_letter_code
_entity_poly.pdbx_strand_id
1 'polypeptide(L)'
;MPVHRGTYTFVNRQSGTAMEMNTTDHSLIGMPPKENETQKVWEISPLGAGHSIRNLKSGKYLSVKSLSKDAPVVASDYPVAWFIREVRVNEENAAFYEIRWPMTDIMLELADSGSSTPKTKILIAEGQLPADKHRARYWRATRVRQPSFYQPSSSANNTNGSMFSIAGLAEKWRLILPAKPTPTTQS
;
A
#
# COMPACT_ATOMS: atom_id res chain seq x y z
N MET A 1 11.99 -5.23 -7.94
CA MET A 1 11.38 -6.25 -7.06
C MET A 1 9.94 -5.83 -6.76
N PRO A 2 9.02 -6.71 -6.32
CA PRO A 2 7.72 -6.24 -5.85
C PRO A 2 7.91 -5.32 -4.64
N VAL A 3 7.10 -4.26 -4.54
CA VAL A 3 7.20 -3.32 -3.43
C VAL A 3 6.92 -4.07 -2.11
N HIS A 4 7.70 -3.81 -1.08
CA HIS A 4 7.48 -4.45 0.21
C HIS A 4 6.20 -3.95 0.87
N ARG A 5 5.60 -4.80 1.72
CA ARG A 5 4.54 -4.38 2.63
C ARG A 5 5.03 -3.22 3.50
N GLY A 6 4.20 -2.20 3.67
CA GLY A 6 4.53 -1.07 4.54
C GLY A 6 3.70 0.16 4.26
N THR A 7 4.08 1.25 4.90
CA THR A 7 3.43 2.55 4.76
C THR A 7 4.31 3.46 3.92
N TYR A 8 3.71 4.13 2.94
CA TYR A 8 4.41 4.90 1.92
C TYR A 8 3.70 6.23 1.65
N THR A 9 4.47 7.23 1.22
CA THR A 9 3.96 8.34 0.42
C THR A 9 4.36 8.11 -1.04
N PHE A 10 3.48 8.46 -1.97
CA PHE A 10 3.77 8.40 -3.40
C PHE A 10 3.88 9.82 -3.95
N VAL A 11 4.97 10.10 -4.65
CA VAL A 11 5.23 11.40 -5.28
C VAL A 11 5.43 11.19 -6.77
N ASN A 12 4.69 11.93 -7.59
CA ASN A 12 4.80 11.86 -9.04
C ASN A 12 6.18 12.33 -9.51
N ARG A 13 6.81 11.60 -10.43
CA ARG A 13 8.16 11.92 -10.96
C ARG A 13 8.17 13.22 -11.76
N GLN A 14 7.10 13.54 -12.49
CA GLN A 14 7.07 14.72 -13.38
C GLN A 14 7.07 16.03 -12.59
N SER A 15 6.11 16.20 -11.67
CA SER A 15 5.85 17.47 -10.99
C SER A 15 6.25 17.49 -9.51
N GLY A 16 6.58 16.35 -8.91
CA GLY A 16 6.83 16.27 -7.48
C GLY A 16 5.57 16.38 -6.61
N THR A 17 4.37 16.30 -7.19
CA THR A 17 3.12 16.30 -6.41
C THR A 17 2.88 14.95 -5.74
N ALA A 18 2.44 14.97 -4.49
CA ALA A 18 2.05 13.80 -3.74
C ALA A 18 0.65 13.31 -4.13
N MET A 19 0.45 11.99 -4.08
CA MET A 19 -0.85 11.33 -4.20
C MET A 19 -1.65 11.52 -2.91
N GLU A 20 -2.76 12.25 -3.01
CA GLU A 20 -3.66 12.55 -1.90
C GLU A 20 -5.08 12.08 -2.19
N MET A 21 -5.77 11.58 -1.17
CA MET A 21 -7.20 11.30 -1.23
C MET A 21 -7.99 12.57 -0.90
N ASN A 22 -8.78 13.06 -1.85
CA ASN A 22 -9.74 14.13 -1.59
C ASN A 22 -10.85 13.62 -0.64
N THR A 23 -11.09 14.31 0.46
CA THR A 23 -12.10 13.91 1.46
C THR A 23 -13.53 14.17 1.03
N THR A 24 -13.76 15.06 0.05
CA THR A 24 -15.12 15.42 -0.37
C THR A 24 -15.72 14.40 -1.33
N ASP A 25 -14.99 14.00 -2.36
CA ASP A 25 -15.48 13.12 -3.44
C ASP A 25 -14.75 11.76 -3.50
N HIS A 26 -13.83 11.51 -2.56
CA HIS A 26 -12.95 10.35 -2.52
C HIS A 26 -12.09 10.15 -3.78
N SER A 27 -11.96 11.15 -4.65
CA SER A 27 -11.07 11.07 -5.80
C SER A 27 -9.61 11.22 -5.38
N LEU A 28 -8.72 10.65 -6.18
CA LEU A 28 -7.29 10.80 -6.00
C LEU A 28 -6.80 12.03 -6.78
N ILE A 29 -5.99 12.83 -6.11
CA ILE A 29 -5.49 14.10 -6.63
C ILE A 29 -4.01 14.28 -6.35
N GLY A 30 -3.35 15.06 -7.21
CA GLY A 30 -2.01 15.59 -6.99
C GLY A 30 -2.06 16.84 -6.12
N MET A 31 -1.30 16.84 -5.03
CA MET A 31 -1.16 17.98 -4.12
C MET A 31 0.31 18.21 -3.79
N PRO A 32 0.74 19.45 -3.48
CA PRO A 32 2.12 19.69 -3.05
C PRO A 32 2.52 18.79 -1.86
N PRO A 33 3.71 18.21 -1.83
CA PRO A 33 4.16 17.35 -0.74
C PRO A 33 4.39 18.22 0.51
N LYS A 34 3.42 18.18 1.42
CA LYS A 34 3.52 18.80 2.74
C LYS A 34 3.68 17.71 3.79
N GLU A 35 4.50 17.96 4.79
CA GLU A 35 4.76 17.00 5.87
C GLU A 35 3.50 16.78 6.73
N ASN A 36 3.41 15.58 7.35
CA ASN A 36 2.38 15.21 8.32
C ASN A 36 0.92 15.13 7.83
N GLU A 37 0.69 15.11 6.52
CA GLU A 37 -0.65 14.95 5.97
C GLU A 37 -1.02 13.48 5.77
N THR A 38 -1.78 12.94 6.73
CA THR A 38 -2.22 11.53 6.73
C THR A 38 -3.04 11.12 5.50
N GLN A 39 -3.64 12.07 4.77
CA GLN A 39 -4.35 11.82 3.50
C GLN A 39 -3.41 11.42 2.35
N LYS A 40 -2.10 11.65 2.49
CA LYS A 40 -1.04 11.28 1.53
C LYS A 40 -0.33 9.97 1.88
N VAL A 41 -0.74 9.33 2.97
CA VAL A 41 -0.07 8.17 3.54
C VAL A 41 -0.87 6.91 3.21
N TRP A 42 -0.20 5.94 2.60
CA TRP A 42 -0.81 4.75 2.01
C TRP A 42 -0.15 3.49 2.56
N GLU A 43 -0.95 2.55 3.05
CA GLU A 43 -0.53 1.20 3.41
C GLU A 43 -0.61 0.30 2.17
N ILE A 44 0.52 -0.33 1.83
CA ILE A 44 0.61 -1.38 0.83
C ILE A 44 0.63 -2.72 1.55
N SER A 45 -0.33 -3.58 1.21
CA SER A 45 -0.43 -4.95 1.73
C SER A 45 -0.70 -5.94 0.59
N PRO A 46 -0.18 -7.18 0.65
CA PRO A 46 -0.47 -8.20 -0.36
C PRO A 46 -1.97 -8.47 -0.52
N LEU A 47 -2.43 -8.66 -1.75
CA LEU A 47 -3.79 -9.06 -2.08
C LEU A 47 -3.77 -9.95 -3.33
N GLY A 48 -3.89 -11.27 -3.13
CA GLY A 48 -3.71 -12.25 -4.19
C GLY A 48 -2.31 -12.14 -4.82
N ALA A 49 -2.24 -12.10 -6.14
CA ALA A 49 -1.00 -11.90 -6.89
C ALA A 49 -0.54 -10.42 -6.99
N GLY A 50 -1.34 -9.49 -6.45
CA GLY A 50 -1.05 -8.06 -6.45
C GLY A 50 -1.01 -7.48 -5.04
N HIS A 51 -1.29 -6.19 -4.95
CA HIS A 51 -1.28 -5.43 -3.69
C HIS A 51 -2.55 -4.61 -3.55
N SER A 52 -3.11 -4.60 -2.36
CA SER A 52 -4.05 -3.55 -1.95
C SER A 52 -3.28 -2.29 -1.56
N ILE A 53 -3.85 -1.13 -1.86
CA ILE A 53 -3.30 0.17 -1.47
C ILE A 53 -4.39 0.88 -0.66
N ARG A 54 -4.17 1.06 0.65
CA ARG A 54 -5.16 1.58 1.59
C ARG A 54 -4.74 2.94 2.13
N ASN A 55 -5.61 3.94 2.10
CA ASN A 55 -5.35 5.22 2.75
C ASN A 55 -5.34 5.04 4.27
N LEU A 56 -4.28 5.47 4.95
CA LEU A 56 -4.12 5.24 6.39
C LEU A 56 -5.14 6.05 7.21
N LYS A 57 -5.55 7.23 6.73
CA LYS A 57 -6.48 8.11 7.46
C LYS A 57 -7.93 7.64 7.37
N SER A 58 -8.40 7.33 6.17
CA SER A 58 -9.80 6.96 5.95
C SER A 58 -10.05 5.46 6.02
N GLY A 59 -9.00 4.65 5.90
CA GLY A 59 -9.12 3.20 5.79
C GLY A 59 -9.68 2.72 4.44
N LYS A 60 -9.93 3.61 3.48
CA LYS A 60 -10.44 3.26 2.14
C LYS A 60 -9.32 2.82 1.20
N TYR A 61 -9.66 2.00 0.23
CA TYR A 61 -8.73 1.40 -0.73
C TYR A 61 -8.75 2.11 -2.07
N LEU A 62 -7.58 2.28 -2.66
CA LEU A 62 -7.41 2.74 -4.03
C LEU A 62 -8.14 1.80 -4.99
N SER A 63 -9.00 2.36 -5.83
CA SER A 63 -9.84 1.65 -6.78
C SER A 63 -10.20 2.53 -7.98
N VAL A 64 -10.93 1.98 -8.94
CA VAL A 64 -11.42 2.68 -10.13
C VAL A 64 -12.92 2.42 -10.27
N LYS A 65 -13.67 3.43 -10.70
CA LYS A 65 -15.13 3.27 -10.93
C LYS A 65 -15.44 2.54 -12.24
N SER A 66 -14.56 2.69 -13.22
CA SER A 66 -14.65 2.04 -14.53
C SER A 66 -13.25 1.85 -15.10
N LEU A 67 -13.09 0.88 -16.01
CA LEU A 67 -11.86 0.66 -16.77
C LEU A 67 -11.89 1.38 -18.13
N SER A 68 -12.54 2.54 -18.17
CA SER A 68 -12.54 3.39 -19.35
C SER A 68 -11.31 4.29 -19.36
N LYS A 69 -10.89 4.70 -20.56
CA LYS A 69 -9.81 5.67 -20.73
C LYS A 69 -10.08 6.92 -19.87
N ASP A 70 -9.04 7.40 -19.20
CA ASP A 70 -9.04 8.60 -18.37
C ASP A 70 -10.02 8.56 -17.18
N ALA A 71 -10.47 7.36 -16.78
CA ALA A 71 -11.34 7.23 -15.63
C ALA A 71 -10.62 7.67 -14.35
N PRO A 72 -11.29 8.43 -13.46
CA PRO A 72 -10.68 8.88 -12.22
C PRO A 72 -10.45 7.70 -11.29
N VAL A 73 -9.30 7.73 -10.65
CA VAL A 73 -8.98 6.82 -9.55
C VAL A 73 -9.65 7.37 -8.29
N VAL A 74 -10.24 6.47 -7.51
CA VAL A 74 -11.03 6.82 -6.31
C VAL A 74 -10.61 5.96 -5.13
N ALA A 75 -10.96 6.39 -3.93
CA ALA A 75 -10.92 5.57 -2.74
C ALA A 75 -12.30 4.94 -2.50
N SER A 76 -12.34 3.64 -2.24
CA SER A 76 -13.56 2.86 -2.03
C SER A 76 -13.42 1.93 -0.83
N ASP A 77 -14.54 1.40 -0.32
CA ASP A 77 -14.51 0.44 0.78
C ASP A 77 -14.10 -0.97 0.34
N TYR A 78 -14.00 -1.21 -0.97
CA TYR A 78 -13.66 -2.51 -1.55
C TYR A 78 -12.19 -2.55 -1.97
N PRO A 79 -11.38 -3.46 -1.40
CA PRO A 79 -10.00 -3.62 -1.82
C PRO A 79 -9.95 -4.24 -3.22
N VAL A 80 -9.10 -3.68 -4.07
CA VAL A 80 -8.76 -4.25 -5.39
C VAL A 80 -7.25 -4.46 -5.48
N ALA A 81 -6.86 -5.48 -6.24
CA ALA A 81 -5.45 -5.79 -6.44
C ALA A 81 -4.86 -4.88 -7.50
N TRP A 82 -3.70 -4.29 -7.20
CA TRP A 82 -2.88 -3.53 -8.14
C TRP A 82 -1.58 -4.28 -8.38
N PHE A 83 -1.11 -4.25 -9.63
CA PHE A 83 0.24 -4.72 -9.95
C PHE A 83 1.22 -3.56 -9.81
N ILE A 84 2.16 -3.68 -8.88
CA ILE A 84 3.16 -2.64 -8.58
C ILE A 84 4.52 -3.11 -9.09
N ARG A 85 5.08 -2.38 -10.04
CA ARG A 85 6.36 -2.71 -10.67
C ARG A 85 7.38 -1.62 -10.39
N GLU A 86 8.52 -2.01 -9.83
CA GLU A 86 9.69 -1.15 -9.71
C GLU A 86 10.35 -0.97 -11.09
N VAL A 87 10.66 0.27 -11.44
CA VAL A 87 11.35 0.68 -12.66
C VAL A 87 12.57 1.51 -12.26
N ARG A 88 13.75 1.11 -12.73
CA ARG A 88 14.97 1.91 -12.56
C ARG A 88 15.08 2.90 -13.71
N VAL A 89 15.28 4.17 -13.36
CA VAL A 89 15.56 5.25 -14.30
C VAL A 89 17.03 5.58 -14.18
N ASN A 90 17.78 5.27 -15.24
CA ASN A 90 19.23 5.36 -15.25
C ASN A 90 19.72 6.81 -15.14
N GLU A 91 19.03 7.74 -15.81
CA GLU A 91 19.41 9.16 -15.83
C GLU A 91 19.36 9.80 -14.44
N GLU A 92 18.49 9.28 -13.56
CA GLU A 92 18.30 9.79 -12.20
C GLU A 92 18.94 8.88 -11.13
N ASN A 93 19.53 7.75 -11.54
CA ASN A 93 20.03 6.70 -10.65
C ASN A 93 19.05 6.36 -9.52
N ALA A 94 17.76 6.31 -9.85
CA ALA A 94 16.66 6.21 -8.89
C ALA A 94 15.62 5.15 -9.32
N ALA A 95 14.99 4.55 -8.31
CA ALA A 95 13.88 3.63 -8.51
C ALA A 95 12.54 4.35 -8.39
N PHE A 96 11.66 4.10 -9.36
CA PHE A 96 10.28 4.54 -9.40
C PHE A 96 9.35 3.33 -9.46
N TYR A 97 8.06 3.58 -9.32
CA TYR A 97 7.04 2.56 -9.38
C TYR A 97 5.99 2.90 -10.42
N GLU A 98 5.63 1.90 -11.21
CA GLU A 98 4.40 1.87 -11.96
C GLU A 98 3.33 1.16 -11.13
N ILE A 99 2.16 1.76 -11.05
CA ILE A 99 0.98 1.17 -10.41
C ILE A 99 0.01 0.85 -11.54
N ARG A 100 -0.22 -0.43 -11.79
CA ARG A 100 -0.96 -0.93 -12.95
C ARG A 100 -2.22 -1.67 -12.55
N TRP A 101 -3.24 -1.55 -13.40
CA TRP A 101 -4.35 -2.47 -13.35
C TRP A 101 -3.88 -3.89 -13.71
N PRO A 102 -4.25 -4.94 -12.95
CA PRO A 102 -3.71 -6.28 -13.14
C PRO A 102 -3.85 -6.80 -14.57
N MET A 103 -2.80 -7.47 -15.07
CA MET A 103 -2.75 -8.11 -16.40
C MET A 103 -3.00 -7.17 -17.59
N THR A 104 -2.82 -5.87 -17.42
CA THR A 104 -2.96 -4.87 -18.48
C THR A 104 -1.78 -3.90 -18.51
N ASP A 105 -1.73 -3.07 -19.55
CA ASP A 105 -0.83 -1.90 -19.63
C ASP A 105 -1.48 -0.61 -19.12
N ILE A 106 -2.67 -0.70 -18.53
CA ILE A 106 -3.34 0.44 -17.91
C ILE A 106 -2.60 0.84 -16.65
N MET A 107 -2.19 2.10 -16.56
CA MET A 107 -1.37 2.65 -15.49
C MET A 107 -2.07 3.79 -14.77
N LEU A 108 -1.69 3.97 -13.51
CA LEU A 108 -1.98 5.16 -12.75
C LEU A 108 -1.16 6.36 -13.28
N GLU A 109 -1.84 7.41 -13.75
CA GLU A 109 -1.25 8.61 -14.32
C GLU A 109 -1.75 9.86 -13.59
N LEU A 110 -0.85 10.81 -13.35
CA LEU A 110 -1.25 12.17 -12.98
C LEU A 110 -1.63 12.95 -14.24
N ALA A 111 -2.86 13.46 -14.29
CA ALA A 111 -3.44 14.11 -15.46
C ALA A 111 -2.63 15.33 -15.96
N ASP A 112 -3.01 15.82 -17.13
CA ASP A 112 -2.41 17.01 -17.77
C ASP A 112 -0.90 16.86 -17.97
N SER A 113 -0.47 15.68 -18.39
CA SER A 113 0.95 15.31 -18.55
C SER A 113 1.77 15.48 -17.26
N GLY A 114 1.16 15.18 -16.10
CA GLY A 114 1.79 15.28 -14.80
C GLY A 114 1.88 16.71 -14.30
N SER A 115 0.78 17.47 -14.38
CA SER A 115 0.74 18.88 -13.94
C SER A 115 1.05 19.06 -12.45
N SER A 116 1.69 20.18 -12.10
CA SER A 116 1.93 20.58 -10.70
C SER A 116 0.75 21.34 -10.08
N THR A 117 -0.28 21.65 -10.86
CA THR A 117 -1.47 22.37 -10.37
C THR A 117 -2.13 21.57 -9.24
N PRO A 118 -2.40 22.16 -8.07
CA PRO A 118 -3.10 21.48 -7.00
C PRO A 118 -4.45 20.94 -7.46
N LYS A 119 -4.82 19.76 -6.94
CA LYS A 119 -6.06 19.04 -7.28
C LYS A 119 -6.11 18.46 -8.70
N THR A 120 -4.99 18.45 -9.44
CA THR A 120 -4.87 17.70 -10.70
C THR A 120 -5.29 16.25 -10.45
N LYS A 121 -6.20 15.72 -11.27
CA LYS A 121 -6.76 14.38 -11.05
C LYS A 121 -5.70 13.30 -11.30
N ILE A 122 -5.82 12.22 -10.55
CA ILE A 122 -5.11 10.96 -10.83
C ILE A 122 -6.11 10.01 -11.48
N LEU A 123 -5.74 9.47 -12.62
CA LEU A 123 -6.60 8.71 -13.50
C LEU A 123 -5.89 7.43 -13.98
N ILE A 124 -6.66 6.53 -14.58
CA ILE A 124 -6.08 5.42 -15.33
C ILE A 124 -5.88 5.82 -16.79
N ALA A 125 -4.72 5.50 -17.33
CA ALA A 125 -4.36 5.80 -18.70
C ALA A 125 -3.76 4.56 -19.39
N GLU A 126 -3.97 4.47 -20.69
CA GLU A 126 -3.46 3.40 -21.54
C GLU A 126 -2.63 3.99 -22.70
N GLY A 127 -1.85 3.15 -23.37
CA GLY A 127 -1.18 3.48 -24.61
C GLY A 127 0.28 3.91 -24.46
N GLN A 128 1.00 3.86 -25.56
CA GLN A 128 2.38 4.35 -25.66
C GLN A 128 2.39 5.88 -25.62
N LEU A 129 3.19 6.44 -24.72
CA LEU A 129 3.45 7.87 -24.65
C LEU A 129 4.85 8.20 -25.18
N PRO A 130 5.08 9.43 -25.66
CA PRO A 130 6.44 9.98 -25.80
C PRO A 130 7.20 9.94 -24.47
N ALA A 131 8.51 9.66 -24.50
CA ALA A 131 9.31 9.39 -23.29
C ALA A 131 9.24 10.50 -22.22
N ASP A 132 9.10 11.76 -22.63
CA ASP A 132 8.91 12.93 -21.77
C ASP A 132 7.62 12.84 -20.94
N LYS A 133 6.56 12.23 -21.48
CA LYS A 133 5.27 12.07 -20.80
C LYS A 133 5.17 10.83 -19.92
N HIS A 134 6.10 9.87 -20.05
CA HIS A 134 6.14 8.68 -19.16
C HIS A 134 6.35 9.07 -17.70
N ARG A 135 6.99 10.22 -17.45
CA ARG A 135 7.24 10.72 -16.10
C ARG A 135 5.96 10.92 -15.28
N ALA A 136 4.83 11.19 -15.93
CA ALA A 136 3.53 11.33 -15.27
C ALA A 136 2.95 10.00 -14.73
N ARG A 137 3.48 8.86 -15.19
CA ARG A 137 3.06 7.50 -14.78
C ARG A 137 3.99 6.87 -13.73
N TYR A 138 5.07 7.54 -13.39
CA TYR A 138 6.09 7.04 -12.46
C TYR A 138 5.95 7.70 -11.09
N TRP A 139 5.91 6.87 -10.07
CA TRP A 139 5.69 7.28 -8.70
C TRP A 139 6.89 6.91 -7.84
N ARG A 140 7.50 7.90 -7.20
CA ARG A 140 8.51 7.67 -6.17
C ARG A 140 7.78 7.29 -4.87
N ALA A 141 8.04 6.09 -4.37
CA ALA A 141 7.48 5.62 -3.10
C ALA A 141 8.50 5.82 -1.98
N THR A 142 8.18 6.69 -1.01
CA THR A 142 9.01 6.91 0.18
C THR A 142 8.38 6.20 1.36
N ARG A 143 9.11 5.25 1.97
CA ARG A 143 8.60 4.54 3.15
C ARG A 143 8.51 5.50 4.33
N VAL A 144 7.32 5.62 4.91
CA VAL A 144 7.10 6.38 6.12
C VAL A 144 7.39 5.47 7.30
N ARG A 145 8.33 5.88 8.16
CA ARG A 145 8.51 5.20 9.44
C ARG A 145 7.30 5.55 10.30
N GLN A 146 6.50 4.56 10.66
CA GLN A 146 5.49 4.77 11.69
C GLN A 146 6.23 5.23 12.96
N PRO A 147 5.89 6.38 13.56
CA PRO A 147 6.21 6.60 14.96
C PRO A 147 5.64 5.42 15.74
N SER A 148 6.39 4.90 16.71
CA SER A 148 6.11 3.69 17.50
C SER A 148 4.80 3.70 18.30
N PHE A 149 3.89 4.64 18.04
CA PHE A 149 2.68 4.93 18.81
C PHE A 149 1.40 4.28 18.28
N TYR A 150 1.45 3.55 17.16
CA TYR A 150 0.36 2.66 16.77
C TYR A 150 0.62 1.23 17.27
N GLN A 151 0.51 1.04 18.58
CA GLN A 151 0.00 -0.23 19.07
C GLN A 151 -1.49 -0.25 18.71
N PRO A 152 -2.00 -1.28 18.02
CA PRO A 152 -3.43 -1.54 18.06
C PRO A 152 -3.79 -1.62 19.54
N SER A 153 -4.78 -0.86 19.99
CA SER A 153 -5.31 -0.99 21.34
C SER A 153 -5.80 -2.42 21.50
N SER A 154 -4.94 -3.31 21.99
CA SER A 154 -5.34 -4.59 22.52
C SER A 154 -6.22 -4.26 23.72
N SER A 155 -7.50 -4.57 23.57
CA SER A 155 -8.52 -4.55 24.61
C SER A 155 -7.91 -4.98 25.95
N ALA A 156 -8.04 -4.09 26.94
CA ALA A 156 -7.57 -4.30 28.30
C ALA A 156 -8.19 -5.58 28.87
N ASN A 157 -7.39 -6.64 29.01
CA ASN A 157 -7.63 -7.68 30.00
C ASN A 157 -6.69 -7.42 31.17
N ASN A 158 -7.31 -6.89 32.21
CA ASN A 158 -6.74 -6.59 33.50
C ASN A 158 -6.52 -7.90 34.27
N THR A 159 -5.27 -8.26 34.57
CA THR A 159 -4.89 -9.05 35.76
C THR A 159 -3.39 -8.90 36.03
N ASN A 160 -3.10 -8.12 37.06
CA ASN A 160 -1.96 -8.13 38.00
C ASN A 160 -0.79 -9.13 37.77
N GLY A 161 0.43 -8.57 37.81
CA GLY A 161 1.52 -9.17 38.60
C GLY A 161 2.82 -9.54 37.88
N SER A 162 3.83 -8.66 38.01
CA SER A 162 5.23 -8.99 38.35
C SER A 162 6.14 -9.76 37.35
N MET A 163 7.09 -8.99 36.80
CA MET A 163 8.57 -9.20 36.82
C MET A 163 9.18 -10.43 36.09
N PHE A 164 9.96 -10.19 35.02
CA PHE A 164 11.41 -10.47 34.89
C PHE A 164 11.86 -10.51 33.41
N SER A 165 13.01 -9.86 33.18
CA SER A 165 13.83 -9.94 31.96
C SER A 165 14.85 -11.08 32.11
N ILE A 166 15.23 -11.73 31.02
CA ILE A 166 16.60 -11.93 30.49
C ILE A 166 16.62 -13.08 29.46
N ALA A 167 17.47 -12.88 28.46
CA ALA A 167 17.87 -13.72 27.33
C ALA A 167 18.10 -15.23 27.60
N GLY A 168 18.07 -16.02 26.51
CA GLY A 168 18.85 -17.26 26.41
C GLY A 168 18.21 -18.36 25.57
N LEU A 169 18.84 -18.69 24.45
CA LEU A 169 18.58 -19.87 23.63
C LEU A 169 18.68 -21.18 24.44
N ALA A 170 17.87 -22.19 24.11
CA ALA A 170 18.33 -23.49 23.58
C ALA A 170 17.21 -24.55 23.58
N GLU A 171 17.10 -25.25 22.44
CA GLU A 171 16.44 -26.53 22.23
C GLU A 171 16.44 -27.50 23.42
N LYS A 172 15.30 -28.18 23.64
CA LYS A 172 15.31 -29.61 23.99
C LYS A 172 13.98 -30.31 23.67
N TRP A 173 13.98 -31.11 22.62
CA TRP A 173 12.94 -32.09 22.33
C TRP A 173 13.02 -33.26 23.34
N ARG A 174 11.93 -33.54 24.04
CA ARG A 174 11.67 -34.88 24.61
C ARG A 174 10.16 -35.15 24.74
N LEU A 175 9.66 -35.88 23.75
CA LEU A 175 8.61 -36.92 23.78
C LEU A 175 7.77 -37.05 25.07
N ILE A 176 6.45 -36.88 24.96
CA ILE A 176 5.44 -37.82 25.51
C ILE A 176 4.23 -37.87 24.56
N LEU A 177 3.94 -39.07 24.05
CA LEU A 177 2.79 -39.43 23.19
C LEU A 177 1.45 -39.28 23.94
N PRO A 178 0.34 -38.93 23.27
CA PRO A 178 -0.99 -39.08 23.88
C PRO A 178 -1.41 -40.55 23.94
N ALA A 179 -1.93 -40.94 25.10
CA ALA A 179 -2.45 -42.29 25.38
C ALA A 179 -3.64 -42.66 24.48
N LYS A 180 -3.70 -43.94 24.11
CA LYS A 180 -4.74 -44.58 23.29
C LYS A 180 -5.99 -44.87 24.15
N PRO A 181 -7.22 -44.68 23.65
CA PRO A 181 -8.43 -45.00 24.42
C PRO A 181 -8.67 -46.51 24.52
N THR A 182 -9.09 -46.95 25.70
CA THR A 182 -9.44 -48.33 26.07
C THR A 182 -10.76 -48.78 25.41
N PRO A 183 -10.87 -49.98 24.85
CA PRO A 183 -12.14 -50.51 24.33
C PRO A 183 -13.04 -51.04 25.45
N THR A 184 -14.32 -50.69 25.37
CA THR A 184 -15.40 -51.17 26.24
C THR A 184 -15.80 -52.60 25.85
N THR A 185 -15.77 -53.54 26.80
CA THR A 185 -16.30 -54.89 26.64
C THR A 185 -17.83 -54.84 26.60
N GLN A 186 -18.44 -55.36 25.53
CA GLN A 186 -19.84 -55.78 25.53
C GLN A 186 -19.90 -57.31 25.70
N SER A 187 -20.99 -57.76 26.31
CA SER A 187 -21.29 -59.13 26.73
C SER A 187 -21.62 -60.07 25.58
#